data_AF-A0A3D1XQR0-F1
#
_entry.id   AF-A0A3D1XQR0-F1
#
_cell.length_a   1.000
_cell.length_b   1.000
_cell.length_c   1.000
_cell.angle_alpha   90.00
_cell.angle_beta   90.00
_cell.angle_gamma   90.00
#
_symmetry.space_group_name_H-M   'P 1'
#
loop_
_entity.id
_entity.type
_entity.pdbx_description
1 polymer ?
#
loop_
_entity_poly.entity_id
_entity_poly.type
_entity_poly.pdbx_seq_one_letter_code
_entity_poly.pdbx_strand_id
1 'polypeptide(L)'
;MLDIFVPLLTFFPSQFNLFLMKLFITIFILIFLTQPVYAKELKHKATYQKEWCAKHNGEIDYKTQESSTVDCLTNNYSIEFDFAEKWVQAMKKSRHQSLSTGKAPGVVLILQNSADEKHLFKLREVVEKRRLGIKIWTVGRDVELPCDIKGDVDNDGDKIYHIIGQQMYDATVVNPKQGETWFCSYEEAETAGWKPFLKAKPINIQELGGWVNRY
;
A
#
# COMPACT_ATOMS: atom_id res chain seq x y z
N MET A 1 -40.88 -71.99 30.60
CA MET A 1 -39.81 -72.95 30.27
C MET A 1 -38.56 -72.10 30.11
N LEU A 2 -37.71 -71.96 31.13
CA LEU A 2 -36.53 -72.82 31.43
C LEU A 2 -35.68 -73.02 30.16
N ASP A 3 -34.37 -72.82 30.08
CA ASP A 3 -33.31 -72.44 31.01
C ASP A 3 -32.01 -72.22 30.19
N ILE A 4 -31.16 -71.28 30.64
CA ILE A 4 -29.70 -71.39 30.91
C ILE A 4 -28.81 -72.01 29.79
N PHE A 5 -27.97 -71.26 29.05
CA PHE A 5 -26.66 -70.63 29.38
C PHE A 5 -25.52 -71.58 29.86
N VAL A 6 -24.69 -72.03 28.91
CA VAL A 6 -23.22 -72.23 29.03
C VAL A 6 -22.60 -70.80 29.02
N PRO A 7 -21.41 -70.41 29.56
CA PRO A 7 -20.15 -71.16 29.41
C PRO A 7 -18.90 -70.78 30.29
N LEU A 8 -17.78 -71.43 29.95
CA LEU A 8 -16.38 -70.93 29.81
C LEU A 8 -15.60 -70.29 30.98
N LEU A 9 -14.32 -70.70 31.06
CA LEU A 9 -13.20 -69.85 31.48
C LEU A 9 -12.09 -69.90 30.40
N THR A 10 -11.72 -68.74 29.85
CA THR A 10 -10.52 -68.51 29.03
C THR A 10 -9.74 -67.33 29.61
N PHE A 11 -8.41 -67.41 29.48
CA PHE A 11 -7.37 -66.60 30.11
C PHE A 11 -7.18 -65.21 29.45
N PHE A 12 -6.89 -64.16 30.23
CA PHE A 12 -6.81 -62.74 29.84
C PHE A 12 -5.37 -62.22 29.56
N PRO A 13 -5.13 -61.44 28.48
CA PRO A 13 -3.99 -60.52 28.35
C PRO A 13 -4.42 -59.05 28.12
N SER A 14 -5.40 -58.53 28.87
CA SER A 14 -6.02 -57.21 28.62
C SER A 14 -5.33 -56.00 29.29
N GLN A 15 -4.49 -56.22 30.31
CA GLN A 15 -3.98 -55.14 31.17
C GLN A 15 -2.79 -54.36 30.56
N PHE A 16 -1.90 -55.03 29.83
CA PHE A 16 -0.68 -54.42 29.29
C PHE A 16 -0.97 -53.45 28.12
N ASN A 17 -1.88 -53.83 27.24
CA ASN A 17 -2.33 -53.00 26.12
C ASN A 17 -3.06 -51.73 26.58
N LEU A 18 -3.77 -51.78 27.71
CA LEU A 18 -4.49 -50.64 28.25
C LEU A 18 -3.53 -49.57 28.81
N PHE A 19 -2.41 -49.97 29.42
CA PHE A 19 -1.40 -49.05 29.93
C PHE A 19 -0.67 -48.32 28.80
N LEU A 20 -0.23 -49.06 27.78
CA LEU A 20 0.41 -48.49 26.60
C LEU A 20 -0.55 -47.53 25.86
N MET A 21 -1.81 -47.93 25.68
CA MET A 21 -2.81 -47.08 25.02
C MET A 21 -3.06 -45.78 25.80
N LYS A 22 -3.14 -45.83 27.14
CA LYS A 22 -3.27 -44.63 27.97
C LYS A 22 -2.05 -43.73 27.87
N LEU A 23 -0.83 -44.28 27.85
CA LEU A 23 0.42 -43.52 27.73
C LEU A 23 0.51 -42.81 26.37
N PHE A 24 0.11 -43.47 25.28
CA PHE A 24 0.03 -42.84 23.96
C PHE A 24 -0.98 -41.70 23.93
N ILE A 25 -2.15 -41.88 24.56
CA ILE A 25 -3.18 -40.83 24.63
C ILE A 25 -2.68 -39.63 25.46
N THR A 26 -2.03 -39.83 26.61
CA THR A 26 -1.50 -38.71 27.41
C THR A 26 -0.37 -37.97 26.69
N ILE A 27 0.55 -38.69 26.02
CA ILE A 27 1.62 -38.05 25.24
C ILE A 27 1.01 -37.26 24.07
N PHE A 28 0.01 -37.81 23.38
CA PHE A 28 -0.67 -37.12 22.28
C PHE A 28 -1.39 -35.85 22.76
N ILE A 29 -2.07 -35.88 23.91
CA ILE A 29 -2.71 -34.71 24.51
C ILE A 29 -1.67 -33.64 24.90
N LEU A 30 -0.53 -34.04 25.47
CA LEU A 30 0.55 -33.12 25.84
C LEU A 30 1.17 -32.42 24.61
N ILE A 31 1.31 -33.13 23.48
CA ILE A 31 1.82 -32.56 22.22
C ILE A 31 0.85 -31.54 21.62
N PHE A 32 -0.47 -31.72 21.80
CA PHE A 32 -1.47 -30.77 21.34
C PHE A 32 -1.58 -29.51 22.22
N LEU A 33 -1.16 -29.56 23.49
CA LEU A 33 -1.20 -28.41 24.40
C LEU A 33 -0.06 -27.40 24.18
N THR A 34 1.01 -27.77 23.48
CA THR A 34 2.19 -26.92 23.28
C THR A 34 2.26 -26.28 21.90
N GLN A 35 1.14 -26.17 21.16
CA GLN A 35 1.16 -25.48 19.87
C GLN A 35 1.43 -23.98 20.12
N PRO A 36 2.55 -23.41 19.62
CA PRO A 36 2.76 -21.98 19.72
C PRO A 36 1.71 -21.27 18.85
N VAL A 37 0.87 -20.45 19.46
CA VAL A 37 -0.06 -19.58 18.74
C VAL A 37 0.77 -18.51 18.04
N TYR A 38 1.19 -18.78 16.80
CA TYR A 38 1.79 -17.78 15.92
C TYR A 38 0.67 -16.90 15.34
N ALA A 39 0.11 -16.02 16.17
CA ALA A 39 -0.75 -14.94 15.68
C ALA A 39 0.17 -13.89 15.06
N LYS A 40 0.18 -13.78 13.72
CA LYS A 40 0.79 -12.64 13.03
C LYS A 40 0.00 -11.40 13.42
N GLU A 41 0.57 -10.57 14.29
CA GLU A 41 -0.07 -9.33 14.74
C GLU A 41 -0.34 -8.43 13.53
N LEU A 42 -1.62 -8.30 13.16
CA LEU A 42 -2.03 -7.46 12.05
C LEU A 42 -1.95 -6.01 12.53
N LYS A 43 -0.90 -5.27 12.17
CA LYS A 43 -0.78 -3.84 12.51
C LYS A 43 -2.03 -3.09 12.00
N HIS A 44 -2.75 -2.45 12.91
CA HIS A 44 -3.92 -1.62 12.59
C HIS A 44 -3.50 -0.30 11.92
N LYS A 45 -4.42 0.31 11.15
CA LYS A 45 -4.23 1.62 10.46
C LYS A 45 -3.62 2.68 11.38
N ALA A 46 -4.15 2.80 12.61
CA ALA A 46 -3.69 3.79 13.58
C ALA A 46 -2.20 3.68 13.90
N THR A 47 -1.64 2.47 13.92
CA THR A 47 -0.22 2.25 14.17
C THR A 47 0.64 2.80 13.02
N TYR A 48 0.28 2.46 11.78
CA TYR A 48 0.97 2.98 10.59
C TYR A 48 0.89 4.50 10.50
N GLN A 49 -0.31 5.06 10.70
CA GLN A 49 -0.55 6.49 10.67
C GLN A 49 0.33 7.22 11.70
N LYS A 50 0.32 6.77 12.95
CA LYS A 50 1.11 7.38 14.02
C LYS A 50 2.62 7.32 13.75
N GLU A 51 3.14 6.16 13.38
CA GLU A 51 4.57 5.97 13.10
C GLU A 51 5.03 6.80 11.89
N TRP A 52 4.26 6.78 10.79
CA TRP A 52 4.62 7.45 9.55
C TRP A 52 4.49 8.97 9.68
N CYS A 53 3.40 9.45 10.27
CA CYS A 53 3.15 10.89 10.41
C CYS A 53 4.23 11.57 11.27
N ALA A 54 4.62 10.92 12.39
CA ALA A 54 5.70 11.41 13.24
C ALA A 54 7.04 11.52 12.49
N LYS A 55 7.37 10.53 11.64
CA LYS A 55 8.58 10.55 10.81
C LYS A 55 8.60 11.67 9.75
N HIS A 56 7.43 12.16 9.36
CA HIS A 56 7.28 13.23 8.36
C HIS A 56 6.93 14.58 8.98
N ASN A 57 7.17 14.75 10.29
CA ASN A 57 6.90 15.98 11.03
C ASN A 57 5.44 16.46 10.86
N GLY A 58 4.49 15.53 10.76
CA GLY A 58 3.09 15.82 10.57
C GLY A 58 2.28 15.82 11.87
N GLU A 59 1.14 16.50 11.83
CA GLU A 59 0.09 16.50 12.86
C GLU A 59 -0.95 15.42 12.54
N ILE A 60 -1.22 14.53 13.51
CA ILE A 60 -2.17 13.43 13.36
C ILE A 60 -3.60 13.89 13.63
N ASP A 61 -4.58 13.32 12.91
CA ASP A 61 -6.01 13.55 13.13
C ASP A 61 -6.39 15.04 13.13
N TYR A 62 -5.77 15.81 12.23
CA TYR A 62 -6.00 17.25 12.10
C TYR A 62 -7.45 17.53 11.69
N LYS A 63 -8.14 18.36 12.47
CA LYS A 63 -9.52 18.76 12.20
C LYS A 63 -9.54 20.00 11.29
N THR A 64 -10.18 19.86 10.14
CA THR A 64 -10.39 20.98 9.21
C THR A 64 -11.46 21.94 9.75
N GLN A 65 -11.53 23.12 9.14
CA GLN A 65 -12.58 24.11 9.43
C GLN A 65 -13.99 23.58 9.11
N GLU A 66 -14.09 22.60 8.19
CA GLU A 66 -15.34 21.96 7.78
C GLU A 66 -15.65 20.70 8.59
N SER A 67 -15.03 20.52 9.77
CA SER A 67 -15.21 19.37 10.68
C SER A 67 -14.80 17.99 10.12
N SER A 68 -14.10 17.95 8.98
CA SER A 68 -13.48 16.72 8.48
C SER A 68 -12.12 16.49 9.13
N THR A 69 -11.70 15.22 9.26
CA THR A 69 -10.41 14.87 9.88
C THR A 69 -9.43 14.35 8.85
N VAL A 70 -8.30 15.04 8.71
CA VAL A 70 -7.13 14.62 7.92
C VAL A 70 -6.28 13.68 8.78
N ASP A 71 -5.96 12.50 8.26
CA ASP A 71 -5.22 11.51 9.04
C ASP A 71 -3.81 12.01 9.42
N CYS A 72 -3.12 12.71 8.51
CA CYS A 72 -1.84 13.37 8.78
C CYS A 72 -1.70 14.67 7.98
N LEU A 73 -1.44 15.78 8.64
CA LEU A 73 -1.16 17.07 8.01
C LEU A 73 0.31 17.43 8.15
N THR A 74 1.00 17.68 7.05
CA THR A 74 2.40 18.14 7.03
C THR A 74 2.48 19.59 6.53
N ASN A 75 3.69 20.15 6.47
CA ASN A 75 3.92 21.47 5.89
C ASN A 75 3.43 21.58 4.44
N ASN A 76 3.52 20.49 3.67
CA ASN A 76 3.26 20.50 2.23
C ASN A 76 2.01 19.69 1.82
N TYR A 77 1.60 18.71 2.62
CA TYR A 77 0.60 17.72 2.23
C TYR A 77 -0.52 17.53 3.26
N SER A 78 -1.74 17.35 2.77
CA SER A 78 -2.90 16.81 3.49
C SER A 78 -3.03 15.33 3.11
N ILE A 79 -2.78 14.44 4.07
CA ILE A 79 -2.53 13.02 3.80
C ILE A 79 -3.64 12.15 4.39
N GLU A 80 -4.19 11.27 3.57
CA GLU A 80 -5.13 10.23 3.98
C GLU A 80 -4.44 8.85 3.99
N PHE A 81 -4.67 8.07 5.04
CA PHE A 81 -4.23 6.69 5.17
C PHE A 81 -5.40 5.75 4.90
N ASP A 82 -5.20 4.74 4.07
CA ASP A 82 -6.17 3.64 4.03
C ASP A 82 -5.55 2.34 3.54
N PHE A 83 -6.23 1.24 3.83
CA PHE A 83 -5.88 -0.07 3.27
C PHE A 83 -6.07 -0.06 1.76
N ALA A 84 -5.25 -0.85 1.07
CA ALA A 84 -5.15 -0.86 -0.38
C ALA A 84 -6.48 -1.00 -1.12
N GLU A 85 -7.36 -1.87 -0.62
CA GLU A 85 -8.70 -2.09 -1.18
C GLU A 85 -9.56 -0.81 -1.22
N LYS A 86 -9.28 0.17 -0.36
CA LYS A 86 -9.98 1.47 -0.25
C LYS A 86 -9.26 2.61 -0.96
N TRP A 87 -8.32 2.33 -1.86
CA TRP A 87 -7.55 3.34 -2.61
C TRP A 87 -8.41 4.45 -3.24
N VAL A 88 -9.63 4.14 -3.74
CA VAL A 88 -10.55 5.13 -4.32
C VAL A 88 -11.06 6.11 -3.26
N GLN A 89 -11.38 5.60 -2.06
CA GLN A 89 -11.86 6.41 -0.95
C GLN A 89 -10.74 7.32 -0.44
N ALA A 90 -9.53 6.76 -0.26
CA ALA A 90 -8.34 7.52 0.12
C ALA A 90 -8.02 8.65 -0.87
N MET A 91 -8.07 8.36 -2.18
CA MET A 91 -7.86 9.34 -3.25
C MET A 91 -8.89 10.46 -3.23
N LYS A 92 -10.18 10.13 -3.04
CA LYS A 92 -11.26 11.13 -2.97
C LYS A 92 -11.11 12.03 -1.73
N LYS A 93 -10.87 11.42 -0.57
CA LYS A 93 -10.80 12.12 0.71
C LYS A 93 -9.56 13.03 0.77
N SER A 94 -8.39 12.53 0.39
CA SER A 94 -7.16 13.34 0.31
C SER A 94 -7.34 14.58 -0.56
N ARG A 95 -7.94 14.44 -1.75
CA ARG A 95 -8.20 15.57 -2.64
C ARG A 95 -9.23 16.56 -2.08
N HIS A 96 -10.29 16.07 -1.46
CA HIS A 96 -11.29 16.96 -0.86
C HIS A 96 -10.67 17.77 0.30
N GLN A 97 -9.92 17.12 1.18
CA GLN A 97 -9.31 17.76 2.35
C GLN A 97 -8.14 18.67 2.01
N SER A 98 -7.41 18.38 0.94
CA SER A 98 -6.35 19.25 0.45
C SER A 98 -6.88 20.64 0.09
N LEU A 99 -8.12 20.72 -0.42
CA LEU A 99 -8.80 22.00 -0.68
C LEU A 99 -9.07 22.77 0.60
N SER A 100 -9.58 22.11 1.64
CA SER A 100 -9.89 22.75 2.93
C SER A 100 -8.63 23.21 3.70
N THR A 101 -7.49 22.57 3.46
CA THR A 101 -6.23 22.85 4.17
C THR A 101 -5.25 23.73 3.38
N GLY A 102 -5.49 23.94 2.08
CA GLY A 102 -4.57 24.61 1.17
C GLY A 102 -3.25 23.85 0.92
N LYS A 103 -3.18 22.57 1.32
CA LYS A 103 -2.01 21.70 1.09
C LYS A 103 -2.18 20.87 -0.17
N ALA A 104 -1.11 20.25 -0.67
CA ALA A 104 -1.21 19.27 -1.75
C ALA A 104 -1.83 17.96 -1.23
N PRO A 105 -2.65 17.24 -2.03
CA PRO A 105 -3.21 15.96 -1.61
C PRO A 105 -2.15 14.86 -1.55
N GLY A 106 -2.22 14.03 -0.52
CA GLY A 106 -1.35 12.87 -0.33
C GLY A 106 -2.14 11.62 0.08
N VAL A 107 -1.67 10.45 -0.35
CA VAL A 107 -2.21 9.16 0.08
C VAL A 107 -1.08 8.26 0.56
N VAL A 108 -1.22 7.69 1.75
CA VAL A 108 -0.39 6.58 2.22
C VAL A 108 -1.23 5.31 2.18
N LEU A 109 -0.90 4.42 1.24
CA LEU A 109 -1.63 3.16 1.06
C LEU A 109 -1.01 2.05 1.92
N ILE A 110 -1.80 1.43 2.79
CA ILE A 110 -1.37 0.31 3.63
C ILE A 110 -1.57 -0.99 2.85
N LEU A 111 -0.46 -1.68 2.58
CA LEU A 111 -0.45 -2.93 1.85
C LEU A 111 -0.16 -4.09 2.82
N GLN A 112 -1.03 -5.10 2.85
CA GLN A 112 -0.94 -6.24 3.76
C GLN A 112 -0.40 -7.50 3.07
N ASN A 113 -0.70 -7.68 1.78
CA ASN A 113 -0.29 -8.83 0.98
C ASN A 113 0.03 -8.42 -0.47
N SER A 114 0.57 -9.34 -1.28
CA SER A 114 0.96 -9.05 -2.67
C SER A 114 -0.24 -8.74 -3.58
N ALA A 115 -1.42 -9.30 -3.28
CA ALA A 115 -2.62 -9.01 -4.06
C ALA A 115 -3.11 -7.56 -3.91
N ASP A 116 -2.62 -6.83 -2.90
CA ASP A 116 -2.92 -5.42 -2.68
C ASP A 116 -2.22 -4.50 -3.69
N GLU A 117 -1.12 -4.95 -4.30
CA GLU A 117 -0.31 -4.17 -5.24
C GLU A 117 -1.12 -3.73 -6.47
N LYS A 118 -2.12 -4.53 -6.88
CA LYS A 118 -3.07 -4.17 -7.95
C LYS A 118 -3.82 -2.85 -7.66
N HIS A 119 -4.05 -2.52 -6.40
CA HIS A 119 -4.72 -1.28 -6.00
C HIS A 119 -3.76 -0.10 -6.04
N LEU A 120 -2.50 -0.30 -5.64
CA LEU A 120 -1.45 0.69 -5.79
C LEU A 120 -1.24 1.08 -7.26
N PHE A 121 -1.16 0.09 -8.16
CA PHE A 121 -1.00 0.33 -9.59
C PHE A 121 -2.19 1.10 -10.17
N LYS A 122 -3.42 0.74 -9.81
CA LYS A 122 -4.63 1.47 -10.23
C LYS A 122 -4.66 2.91 -9.71
N LEU A 123 -4.28 3.12 -8.45
CA LEU A 123 -4.21 4.46 -7.87
C LEU A 123 -3.22 5.33 -8.64
N ARG A 124 -2.01 4.82 -8.91
CA ARG A 124 -0.99 5.53 -9.69
C ARG A 124 -1.44 5.84 -11.10
N GLU A 125 -1.93 4.82 -11.81
CA GLU A 125 -2.44 4.98 -13.16
C GLU A 125 -3.49 6.10 -13.24
N VAL A 126 -4.44 6.12 -12.30
CA VAL A 126 -5.49 7.16 -12.25
C VAL A 126 -4.90 8.53 -11.92
N VAL A 127 -4.05 8.62 -10.90
CA VAL A 127 -3.40 9.88 -10.48
C VAL A 127 -2.58 10.48 -11.62
N GLU A 128 -1.87 9.65 -12.38
CA GLU A 128 -1.03 10.05 -13.50
C GLU A 128 -1.86 10.41 -14.73
N LYS A 129 -2.71 9.50 -15.23
CA LYS A 129 -3.52 9.73 -16.44
C LYS A 129 -4.48 10.91 -16.29
N ARG A 130 -4.92 11.21 -15.06
CA ARG A 130 -5.81 12.33 -14.77
C ARG A 130 -5.07 13.56 -14.22
N ARG A 131 -3.74 13.52 -14.10
CA ARG A 131 -2.89 14.60 -13.59
C ARG A 131 -3.41 15.17 -12.27
N LEU A 132 -3.72 14.29 -11.31
CA LEU A 132 -4.38 14.66 -10.05
C LEU A 132 -3.45 15.36 -9.06
N GLY A 133 -2.13 15.30 -9.27
CA GLY A 133 -1.15 15.92 -8.36
C GLY A 133 -1.12 15.29 -6.95
N ILE A 134 -1.61 14.05 -6.81
CA ILE A 134 -1.63 13.33 -5.54
C ILE A 134 -0.28 12.64 -5.35
N LYS A 135 0.42 12.96 -4.26
CA LYS A 135 1.65 12.23 -3.89
C LYS A 135 1.25 10.92 -3.19
N ILE A 136 1.85 9.81 -3.62
CA ILE A 136 1.51 8.47 -3.13
C ILE A 136 2.72 7.87 -2.41
N TRP A 137 2.49 7.35 -1.21
CA TRP A 137 3.43 6.52 -0.46
C TRP A 137 2.77 5.19 -0.09
N THR A 138 3.58 4.23 0.36
CA THR A 138 3.12 2.92 0.80
C THR A 138 3.75 2.53 2.13
N VAL A 139 3.04 1.72 2.92
CA VAL A 139 3.53 1.11 4.16
C VAL A 139 3.02 -0.33 4.29
N GLY A 140 3.59 -1.09 5.22
CA GLY A 140 3.15 -2.44 5.58
C GLY A 140 3.79 -3.57 4.77
N ARG A 141 4.15 -3.30 3.52
CA ARG A 141 5.07 -4.13 2.74
C ARG A 141 5.96 -3.23 1.89
N ASP A 142 7.16 -3.70 1.62
CA ASP A 142 7.99 -3.12 0.58
C ASP A 142 7.50 -3.66 -0.76
N VAL A 143 7.25 -2.76 -1.70
CA VAL A 143 6.89 -3.09 -3.08
C VAL A 143 7.97 -2.53 -3.95
N GLU A 144 8.62 -3.41 -4.72
CA GLU A 144 9.44 -2.98 -5.84
C GLU A 144 8.48 -2.43 -6.89
N LEU A 145 8.47 -1.10 -7.01
CA LEU A 145 7.62 -0.45 -7.98
C LEU A 145 8.22 -0.74 -9.36
N PRO A 146 7.40 -1.08 -10.36
CA PRO A 146 7.91 -1.20 -11.72
C PRO A 146 8.57 0.13 -12.06
N CYS A 147 9.81 0.04 -12.51
CA CYS A 147 10.63 1.20 -12.84
C CYS A 147 10.15 1.73 -14.18
N ASP A 148 9.00 2.39 -14.14
CA ASP A 148 8.25 2.83 -15.32
C ASP A 148 8.44 4.33 -15.60
N ILE A 149 9.39 5.00 -14.94
CA ILE A 149 9.75 6.38 -15.30
C ILE A 149 10.91 6.31 -16.28
N LYS A 150 10.70 6.81 -17.51
CA LYS A 150 11.72 6.78 -18.58
C LYS A 150 12.59 8.02 -18.52
N GLY A 151 13.84 7.90 -18.09
CA GLY A 151 14.86 8.93 -18.27
C GLY A 151 15.39 8.94 -19.70
N ASP A 152 15.14 10.03 -20.40
CA ASP A 152 15.51 10.29 -21.80
C ASP A 152 16.49 11.46 -21.89
N VAL A 153 17.55 11.34 -22.69
CA VAL A 153 18.52 12.42 -22.91
C VAL A 153 18.15 13.06 -24.23
N ASP A 154 17.66 14.29 -24.19
CA ASP A 154 17.18 14.94 -25.40
C ASP A 154 18.31 15.34 -26.35
N ASN A 155 17.94 15.90 -27.51
CA ASN A 155 18.91 16.31 -28.54
C ASN A 155 19.86 17.42 -28.09
N ASP A 156 19.48 18.21 -27.08
CA ASP A 156 20.30 19.28 -26.50
C ASP A 156 21.20 18.75 -25.36
N GLY A 157 21.06 17.47 -25.01
CA GLY A 157 21.78 16.80 -23.94
C GLY A 157 21.14 16.96 -22.56
N ASP A 158 19.92 17.50 -22.49
CA ASP A 158 19.20 17.68 -21.24
C ASP A 158 18.66 16.33 -20.74
N LYS A 159 18.84 16.09 -19.43
CA LYS A 159 18.32 14.91 -18.73
C LYS A 159 16.88 15.15 -18.32
N ILE A 160 15.95 14.57 -19.08
CA ILE A 160 14.51 14.67 -18.84
C ILE A 160 13.91 13.31 -18.50
N TYR A 161 12.87 13.28 -17.66
CA TYR A 161 12.14 12.03 -17.42
C TYR A 161 10.68 12.13 -17.84
N HIS A 162 10.19 11.05 -18.45
CA HIS A 162 8.82 10.87 -18.85
C HIS A 162 8.11 9.94 -17.87
N ILE A 163 6.87 10.29 -17.58
CA ILE A 163 5.99 9.51 -16.70
C ILE A 163 4.83 8.93 -17.52
N ILE A 164 4.30 7.78 -17.09
CA ILE A 164 3.17 7.11 -17.75
C ILE A 164 2.03 8.12 -17.98
N GLY A 165 1.46 8.10 -19.19
CA GLY A 165 0.34 8.96 -19.58
C GLY A 165 0.72 10.36 -20.09
N GLN A 166 2.01 10.72 -20.10
CA GLN A 166 2.46 11.84 -20.94
C GLN A 166 2.36 11.48 -22.42
N GLN A 167 2.10 12.47 -23.28
CA GLN A 167 1.99 12.26 -24.73
C GLN A 167 3.21 11.56 -25.34
N MET A 168 4.40 11.89 -24.83
CA MET A 168 5.65 11.33 -25.35
C MET A 168 6.05 10.02 -24.67
N TYR A 169 5.37 9.60 -23.60
CA TYR A 169 5.81 8.45 -22.80
C TYR A 169 5.88 7.16 -23.63
N ASP A 170 4.85 6.86 -24.41
CA ASP A 170 4.83 5.63 -25.23
C ASP A 170 5.81 5.70 -26.41
N ALA A 171 6.09 6.92 -26.91
CA ALA A 171 7.02 7.14 -28.00
C ALA A 171 8.49 7.13 -27.56
N THR A 172 8.78 7.51 -26.32
CA THR A 172 10.13 7.51 -25.75
C THR A 172 10.61 6.06 -25.54
N VAL A 173 11.79 5.74 -26.05
CA VAL A 173 12.45 4.43 -25.88
C VAL A 173 13.80 4.66 -25.21
N VAL A 174 13.95 4.14 -23.99
CA VAL A 174 15.17 4.28 -23.19
C VAL A 174 16.34 3.52 -23.83
N ASN A 175 17.46 4.21 -24.06
CA ASN A 175 18.70 3.68 -24.60
C ASN A 175 19.86 3.79 -23.59
N PRO A 176 20.19 2.71 -22.85
CA PRO A 176 21.26 2.72 -21.86
C PRO A 176 22.63 3.13 -22.38
N LYS A 177 22.90 2.96 -23.69
CA LYS A 177 24.18 3.36 -24.29
C LYS A 177 24.35 4.88 -24.36
N GLN A 178 23.26 5.64 -24.34
CA GLN A 178 23.25 7.10 -24.31
C GLN A 178 23.18 7.66 -22.88
N GLY A 179 23.24 6.79 -21.85
CA GLY A 179 23.13 7.19 -20.46
C GLY A 179 21.68 7.38 -19.98
N GLU A 180 20.71 6.99 -20.81
CA GLU A 180 19.29 6.91 -20.47
C GLU A 180 19.02 5.73 -19.54
N THR A 181 18.02 5.85 -18.68
CA THR A 181 17.70 4.82 -17.69
C THR A 181 16.24 4.86 -17.28
N TRP A 182 15.79 3.81 -16.63
CA TRP A 182 14.52 3.81 -15.94
C TRP A 182 14.69 4.22 -14.47
N PHE A 183 13.65 4.82 -13.89
CA PHE A 183 13.56 5.11 -12.46
C PHE A 183 12.30 4.49 -11.87
N CYS A 184 12.37 4.13 -10.60
CA CYS A 184 11.28 3.52 -9.85
C CYS A 184 10.56 4.56 -8.97
N SER A 185 11.10 5.77 -8.86
CA SER A 185 10.44 6.92 -8.24
C SER A 185 10.87 8.28 -8.83
N TYR A 186 10.06 9.32 -8.63
CA TYR A 186 10.42 10.69 -9.03
C TYR A 186 11.62 11.22 -8.24
N GLU A 187 11.73 10.87 -6.96
CA GLU A 187 12.82 11.31 -6.09
C GLU A 187 14.17 10.72 -6.53
N GLU A 188 14.18 9.48 -6.98
CA GLU A 188 15.34 8.83 -7.56
C GLU A 188 15.79 9.56 -8.84
N ALA A 189 14.86 9.86 -9.75
CA ALA A 189 15.14 10.61 -10.97
C ALA A 189 15.72 12.02 -10.65
N GLU A 190 15.06 12.76 -9.76
CA GLU A 190 15.47 14.11 -9.36
C GLU A 190 16.83 14.11 -8.66
N THR A 191 17.08 13.15 -7.75
CA THR A 191 18.38 13.00 -7.08
C THR A 191 19.49 12.62 -8.06
N ALA A 192 19.16 11.85 -9.11
CA ALA A 192 20.06 11.53 -10.20
C ALA A 192 20.25 12.70 -11.20
N GLY A 193 19.64 13.87 -10.95
CA GLY A 193 19.81 15.09 -11.72
C GLY A 193 18.88 15.22 -12.93
N TRP A 194 17.82 14.41 -13.00
CA TRP A 194 16.84 14.43 -14.09
C TRP A 194 15.70 15.39 -13.77
N LYS A 195 15.21 16.09 -14.78
CA LYS A 195 14.10 17.05 -14.66
C LYS A 195 12.84 16.48 -15.32
N PRO A 196 11.63 16.83 -14.87
CA PRO A 196 10.42 16.35 -15.52
C PRO A 196 10.35 16.85 -16.96
N PHE A 197 10.01 15.96 -17.90
CA PHE A 197 9.65 16.34 -19.27
C PHE A 197 8.33 17.11 -19.26
N LEU A 198 8.41 18.43 -19.18
CA LEU A 198 7.24 19.30 -19.23
C LEU A 198 6.99 19.76 -20.68
N LYS A 199 6.35 18.91 -21.51
CA LYS A 199 5.58 19.39 -22.68
C LYS A 199 4.10 19.53 -22.35
N ALA A 200 3.79 20.19 -21.23
CA ALA A 200 2.50 20.82 -21.04
C ALA A 200 2.73 22.32 -21.16
N LYS A 201 2.05 22.98 -22.11
CA LYS A 201 1.82 24.43 -22.03
C LYS A 201 1.41 24.69 -20.56
N PRO A 202 2.06 25.63 -19.83
CA PRO A 202 1.61 25.94 -18.48
C PRO A 202 0.10 26.16 -18.57
N ILE A 203 -0.66 25.50 -17.69
CA ILE A 203 -2.09 25.73 -17.64
C ILE A 203 -2.25 27.23 -17.42
N ASN A 204 -2.68 27.92 -18.47
CA ASN A 204 -3.19 29.25 -18.28
C ASN A 204 -4.52 29.05 -17.55
N ILE A 205 -4.54 29.39 -16.27
CA ILE A 205 -5.74 29.32 -15.43
C ILE A 205 -6.88 30.12 -16.07
N GLN A 206 -6.58 31.11 -16.91
CA GLN A 206 -7.56 31.90 -17.67
C GLN A 206 -8.18 31.15 -18.87
N GLU A 207 -7.56 30.06 -19.36
CA GLU A 207 -8.01 29.32 -20.56
C GLU A 207 -8.77 28.02 -20.23
N LEU A 208 -8.76 27.53 -18.98
CA LEU A 208 -9.39 26.25 -18.59
C LEU A 208 -10.88 26.32 -18.25
N GLY A 209 -11.57 27.38 -18.69
CA GLY A 209 -12.98 27.59 -18.35
C GLY A 209 -13.11 28.57 -17.19
N GLY A 210 -13.80 29.67 -17.49
CA GLY A 210 -13.84 30.85 -16.65
C GLY A 210 -14.38 30.59 -15.25
N TRP A 211 -13.62 31.07 -14.26
CA TRP A 211 -14.20 31.84 -13.18
C TRP A 211 -13.91 33.30 -13.48
N VAL A 212 -14.87 33.94 -14.14
CA VAL A 212 -14.96 35.41 -14.10
C VAL A 212 -15.32 35.74 -12.66
N ASN A 213 -14.51 36.57 -12.00
CA ASN A 213 -14.80 37.09 -10.67
C ASN A 213 -16.27 37.56 -10.60
N ARG A 214 -17.04 36.95 -9.70
CA ARG A 214 -18.26 37.56 -9.16
C ARG A 214 -18.01 37.85 -7.69
N TYR A 215 -17.23 38.89 -7.42
CA TYR A 215 -17.43 39.90 -6.38
C TYR A 215 -16.65 41.14 -6.79
#